data_AF-A0A3N1NYN8-F1
#
_entry.id   AF-A0A3N1NYN8-F1
#
_cell.length_a   1.000
_cell.length_b   1.000
_cell.length_c   1.000
_cell.angle_alpha   90.00
_cell.angle_beta   90.00
_cell.angle_gamma   90.00
#
_symmetry.space_group_name_H-M   'P 1'
#
loop_
_entity.id
_entity.type
_entity.pdbx_description
1 polymer ?
#
loop_
_entity_poly.entity_id
_entity_poly.type
_entity_poly.pdbx_seq_one_letter_code
_entity_poly.pdbx_strand_id
1 'polypeptide(L)'
;MHNTINRIGEKIEGDRGLKSIKRQVLSLSIVIAVIAMGEIEVHKVNTFFIEFSVGSFNNVKNLLYILLIFLVIRYYGFSEEIRKELSSLWAKKLMSDPEVFELSSEHDLIFGHLTKVTGDIPDPSILSAEYVVGGCFRRGVVYWRSVDPEAPSERVYISLNKFNEKWSAFDFLKILWVEFRCQLSVVFQMRYSIEIFAPYIFAIFAIVISLLY
;
A
#
# COMPACT_ATOMS: atom_id res chain seq x y z
N MET A 1 16.25 -4.12 -11.22
CA MET A 1 15.75 -3.55 -9.94
C MET A 1 16.36 -2.18 -9.64
N HIS A 2 17.69 -2.01 -9.72
CA HIS A 2 18.38 -0.75 -9.42
C HIS A 2 17.88 0.47 -10.21
N ASN A 3 17.70 0.35 -11.54
CA ASN A 3 17.21 1.45 -12.39
C ASN A 3 15.80 1.93 -12.02
N THR A 4 14.91 1.04 -11.56
CA THR A 4 13.56 1.42 -11.12
C THR A 4 13.58 2.18 -9.80
N ILE A 5 14.49 1.83 -8.89
CA ILE A 5 14.65 2.52 -7.60
C ILE A 5 15.12 3.96 -7.82
N ASN A 6 16.10 4.17 -8.70
CA ASN A 6 16.61 5.51 -9.01
C ASN A 6 15.53 6.37 -9.68
N ARG A 7 14.74 5.79 -10.60
CA ARG A 7 13.61 6.49 -11.23
C ARG A 7 12.54 6.92 -10.22
N ILE A 8 12.22 6.07 -9.24
CA ILE A 8 11.31 6.43 -8.14
C ILE A 8 11.89 7.57 -7.31
N GLY A 9 13.19 7.52 -7.00
CA GLY A 9 13.91 8.59 -6.30
C GLY A 9 13.80 9.93 -7.04
N GLU A 10 14.10 9.94 -8.34
CA GLU A 10 14.00 11.13 -9.19
C GLU A 10 12.57 11.70 -9.24
N LYS A 11 11.54 10.84 -9.33
CA LYS A 11 10.14 11.28 -9.29
C LYS A 11 9.78 11.93 -7.96
N ILE A 12 10.19 11.33 -6.84
CA ILE A 12 9.98 11.90 -5.50
C ILE A 12 10.72 13.23 -5.37
N GLU A 13 11.94 13.31 -5.90
CA GLU A 13 12.77 14.51 -5.82
C GLU A 13 12.23 15.65 -6.70
N GLY A 14 11.69 15.34 -7.88
CA GLY A 14 11.11 16.29 -8.80
C GLY A 14 9.72 16.80 -8.41
N ASP A 15 8.92 16.01 -7.69
CA ASP A 15 7.54 16.38 -7.34
C ASP A 15 7.46 17.33 -6.14
N ARG A 16 7.42 18.63 -6.45
CA ARG A 16 7.22 19.70 -5.45
C ARG A 16 5.86 19.61 -4.74
N GLY A 17 4.82 19.12 -5.43
CA GLY A 17 3.48 18.97 -4.86
C GLY A 17 3.43 17.90 -3.79
N LEU A 18 3.98 16.73 -4.10
CA LEU A 18 4.13 15.61 -3.16
C LEU A 18 4.96 16.02 -1.94
N LYS A 19 6.10 16.69 -2.14
CA LYS A 19 6.96 17.18 -1.04
C LYS A 19 6.24 18.17 -0.14
N SER A 20 5.49 19.11 -0.72
CA SER A 20 4.74 20.12 0.04
C SER A 20 3.67 19.48 0.91
N ILE A 21 2.83 18.60 0.33
CA ILE A 21 1.75 17.92 1.07
C ILE A 21 2.32 16.96 2.11
N LYS A 22 3.41 16.23 1.80
CA LYS A 22 4.16 15.43 2.77
C LYS A 22 4.50 16.25 4.01
N ARG A 23 5.10 17.43 3.81
CA ARG A 23 5.48 18.32 4.91
C ARG A 23 4.28 18.78 5.73
N GLN A 24 3.17 19.12 5.07
CA GLN A 24 1.93 19.54 5.75
C GLN A 24 1.33 18.43 6.64
N VAL A 25 1.26 17.19 6.13
CA VAL A 25 0.79 16.04 6.92
C VAL A 25 1.69 15.83 8.14
N LEU A 26 3.01 15.85 7.95
CA LEU A 26 3.97 15.66 9.04
C LEU A 26 3.86 16.77 10.09
N SER A 27 3.82 18.04 9.67
CA SER A 27 3.70 19.17 10.61
C SER A 27 2.40 19.11 11.40
N LEU A 28 1.27 18.81 10.74
CA LEU A 28 -0.03 18.74 11.40
C LEU A 28 -0.11 17.55 12.36
N SER A 29 0.45 16.40 11.98
CA SER A 29 0.52 15.21 12.83
C SER A 29 1.30 15.50 14.12
N ILE A 30 2.44 16.20 14.01
CA ILE A 30 3.24 16.60 15.18
C ILE A 30 2.46 17.57 16.07
N VAL A 31 1.79 18.58 15.49
CA VAL A 31 0.97 19.53 16.25
C VAL A 31 -0.13 18.81 17.02
N ILE A 32 -0.85 17.88 16.38
CA ILE A 32 -1.90 17.09 17.03
C ILE A 32 -1.32 16.25 18.18
N ALA A 33 -0.18 15.59 17.97
CA ALA A 33 0.47 14.79 19.00
C ALA A 33 0.92 15.65 20.20
N VAL A 34 1.50 16.82 19.96
CA VAL A 34 1.92 17.75 21.03
C VAL A 34 0.71 18.26 21.82
N ILE A 35 -0.37 18.64 21.13
CA ILE A 35 -1.61 19.09 21.78
C ILE A 35 -2.24 17.97 22.63
N ALA A 36 -2.17 16.72 22.16
CA ALA A 36 -2.68 15.57 22.89
C ALA A 36 -1.86 15.23 24.13
N MET A 37 -0.53 15.32 24.03
CA MET A 37 0.37 15.04 25.16
C MET A 37 0.46 16.21 26.16
N GLY A 38 0.16 17.43 25.72
CA GLY A 38 0.13 18.59 26.58
C GLY A 38 -1.12 18.60 27.45
N GLU A 39 -0.93 18.46 28.76
CA GLU A 39 -1.92 18.92 29.74
C GLU A 39 -2.02 20.44 29.63
N ILE A 40 -2.91 20.95 28.79
CA ILE A 40 -3.19 22.40 28.75
C ILE A 40 -4.03 22.72 29.98
N GLU A 41 -3.37 22.83 31.14
CA GLU A 41 -3.96 23.49 32.30
C GLU A 41 -4.05 25.00 31.98
N VAL A 42 -5.27 25.46 31.69
CA VAL A 42 -5.57 26.87 31.44
C VAL A 42 -5.43 27.65 32.75
N HIS A 43 -4.20 28.03 33.10
CA HIS A 43 -3.94 28.89 34.27
C HIS A 43 -4.12 30.37 33.89
N LYS A 44 -5.34 30.87 34.12
CA LYS A 44 -5.77 32.28 34.24
C LYS A 44 -5.37 33.29 33.14
N VAL A 45 -6.41 33.83 32.52
CA VAL A 45 -6.43 34.98 31.60
C VAL A 45 -6.23 36.30 32.37
N ASN A 46 -5.20 37.07 32.03
CA ASN A 46 -5.02 38.45 32.50
C ASN A 46 -5.33 39.43 31.35
N THR A 47 -5.89 40.59 31.70
CA THR A 47 -6.76 41.53 30.95
C THR A 47 -6.23 42.16 29.64
N PHE A 48 -5.15 41.68 29.02
CA PHE A 48 -4.54 42.37 27.86
C PHE A 48 -4.27 41.52 26.61
N PHE A 49 -4.62 40.23 26.62
CA PHE A 49 -4.57 39.39 25.42
C PHE A 49 -6.00 39.13 24.96
N ILE A 50 -6.30 39.42 23.68
CA ILE A 50 -7.55 38.97 23.06
C ILE A 50 -7.47 37.45 22.97
N GLU A 51 -8.03 36.80 23.98
CA GLU A 51 -8.08 35.36 24.10
C GLU A 51 -9.27 34.85 23.29
N PHE A 52 -8.98 34.11 22.22
CA PHE A 52 -10.03 33.37 21.52
C PHE A 52 -10.42 32.19 22.42
N SER A 53 -11.45 32.37 23.25
CA SER A 53 -12.08 31.27 23.95
C SER A 53 -12.84 30.41 22.94
N VAL A 54 -12.13 29.49 22.28
CA VAL A 54 -12.82 28.53 21.43
C VAL A 54 -13.67 27.67 22.36
N GLY A 55 -14.99 27.86 22.28
CA GLY A 55 -15.99 27.38 23.24
C GLY A 55 -16.03 25.87 23.50
N SER A 56 -15.20 25.08 22.81
CA SER A 56 -14.66 23.84 23.36
C SER A 56 -13.33 23.53 22.65
N PHE A 57 -12.29 23.23 23.44
CA PHE A 57 -11.03 22.67 22.93
C PHE A 57 -11.28 21.44 22.01
N ASN A 58 -12.36 20.71 22.30
CA ASN A 58 -12.83 19.58 21.51
C ASN A 58 -13.21 19.95 20.06
N ASN A 59 -13.79 21.13 19.82
CA ASN A 59 -14.12 21.57 18.46
C ASN A 59 -12.86 21.87 17.64
N VAL A 60 -11.82 22.45 18.25
CA VAL A 60 -10.52 22.66 17.58
C VAL A 60 -9.85 21.33 17.27
N LYS A 61 -9.82 20.40 18.24
CA LYS A 61 -9.29 19.04 18.07
C LYS A 61 -9.96 18.32 16.89
N ASN A 62 -11.30 18.36 16.83
CA ASN A 62 -12.07 17.77 15.74
C ASN A 62 -11.74 18.40 14.37
N LEU A 63 -11.61 19.73 14.29
CA LEU A 63 -11.24 20.42 13.07
C LEU A 63 -9.84 19.99 12.58
N LEU A 64 -8.88 19.84 13.49
CA LEU A 64 -7.53 19.38 13.18
C LEU A 64 -7.53 17.95 12.63
N TYR A 65 -8.38 17.05 13.15
CA TYR A 65 -8.52 15.70 12.60
C TYR A 65 -9.12 15.69 11.20
N ILE A 66 -10.19 16.46 10.96
CA ILE A 66 -10.79 16.57 9.64
C ILE A 66 -9.75 17.07 8.64
N LEU A 67 -8.96 18.08 9.02
CA LEU A 67 -7.86 18.59 8.21
C LEU A 67 -6.78 17.53 7.96
N LEU A 68 -6.41 16.75 8.98
CA LEU A 68 -5.43 15.67 8.84
C LEU A 68 -5.93 14.59 7.87
N ILE A 69 -7.18 14.15 8.02
CA ILE A 69 -7.82 13.16 7.13
C ILE A 69 -7.82 13.70 5.69
N PHE A 70 -8.24 14.96 5.49
CA PHE A 70 -8.22 15.60 4.18
C PHE A 70 -6.82 15.61 3.57
N LEU A 71 -5.79 15.99 4.33
CA LEU A 71 -4.41 16.00 3.86
C LEU A 71 -3.88 14.59 3.54
N VAL A 72 -4.25 13.57 4.32
CA VAL A 72 -3.89 12.17 4.05
C VAL A 72 -4.54 11.68 2.76
N ILE A 73 -5.83 11.97 2.54
CA ILE A 73 -6.52 11.64 1.27
C ILE A 73 -5.85 12.34 0.10
N ARG A 74 -5.52 13.62 0.25
CA ARG A 74 -4.82 14.38 -0.78
C ARG A 74 -3.44 13.77 -1.07
N TYR A 75 -2.68 13.45 -0.03
CA TYR A 75 -1.37 12.79 -0.15
C TYR A 75 -1.46 11.42 -0.85
N TYR A 76 -2.54 10.67 -0.58
CA TYR A 76 -2.84 9.43 -1.28
C TYR A 76 -2.98 9.64 -2.79
N GLY A 77 -3.68 10.70 -3.22
CA GLY A 77 -3.78 11.07 -4.63
C GLY A 77 -2.41 11.39 -5.25
N PHE A 78 -1.60 12.24 -4.61
CA PHE A 78 -0.28 12.62 -5.14
C PHE A 78 0.72 11.45 -5.21
N SER A 79 0.61 10.48 -4.31
CA SER A 79 1.51 9.31 -4.28
C SER A 79 1.08 8.16 -5.18
N GLU A 80 -0.03 8.28 -5.93
CA GLU A 80 -0.63 7.17 -6.68
C GLU A 80 0.34 6.54 -7.69
N GLU A 81 1.01 7.35 -8.51
CA GLU A 81 1.92 6.85 -9.55
C GLU A 81 3.08 6.07 -8.94
N ILE A 82 3.67 6.59 -7.87
CA ILE A 82 4.76 5.94 -7.16
C ILE A 82 4.27 4.65 -6.49
N ARG A 83 3.07 4.64 -5.90
CA ARG A 83 2.48 3.44 -5.30
C ARG A 83 2.20 2.36 -6.33
N LYS A 84 1.80 2.71 -7.57
CA LYS A 84 1.66 1.77 -8.69
C LYS A 84 3.01 1.17 -9.10
N GLU A 85 4.06 1.98 -9.14
CA GLU A 85 5.41 1.44 -9.41
C GLU A 85 5.87 0.50 -8.30
N LEU A 86 5.68 0.89 -7.05
CA LEU A 86 6.01 0.06 -5.90
C LEU A 86 5.20 -1.25 -5.91
N SER A 87 3.92 -1.19 -6.32
CA SER A 87 3.08 -2.37 -6.44
C SER A 87 3.53 -3.33 -7.52
N SER A 88 3.94 -2.81 -8.67
CA SER A 88 4.51 -3.64 -9.72
C SER A 88 5.79 -4.37 -9.27
N LEU A 89 6.60 -3.75 -8.40
CA LEU A 89 7.87 -4.32 -7.95
C LEU A 89 7.66 -5.48 -6.97
N TRP A 90 6.82 -5.30 -5.95
CA TRP A 90 6.54 -6.40 -5.04
C TRP A 90 5.69 -7.50 -5.70
N ALA A 91 4.81 -7.15 -6.64
CA ALA A 91 4.03 -8.14 -7.41
C ALA A 91 4.92 -9.03 -8.28
N LYS A 92 5.92 -8.44 -8.96
CA LYS A 92 6.94 -9.21 -9.69
C LYS A 92 7.74 -10.13 -8.77
N LYS A 93 8.11 -9.64 -7.58
CA LYS A 93 8.82 -10.44 -6.58
C LYS A 93 7.97 -11.59 -6.05
N LEU A 94 6.66 -11.37 -5.85
CA LEU A 94 5.70 -12.39 -5.45
C LEU A 94 5.57 -13.48 -6.51
N MET A 95 5.44 -13.12 -7.79
CA MET A 95 5.34 -14.10 -8.89
C MET A 95 6.64 -14.86 -9.16
N SER A 96 7.77 -14.37 -8.65
CA SER A 96 9.06 -15.06 -8.72
C SER A 96 9.35 -15.89 -7.47
N ASP A 97 8.44 -15.91 -6.50
CA ASP A 97 8.59 -16.66 -5.25
C ASP A 97 8.19 -18.13 -5.48
N PRO A 98 9.09 -19.10 -5.23
CA PRO A 98 8.81 -20.51 -5.46
C PRO A 98 7.58 -21.04 -4.69
N GLU A 99 7.27 -20.46 -3.52
CA GLU A 99 6.08 -20.86 -2.76
C GLU A 99 4.78 -20.50 -3.50
N VAL A 100 4.81 -19.43 -4.29
CA VAL A 100 3.66 -18.90 -5.01
C VAL A 100 3.56 -19.55 -6.37
N PHE A 101 4.68 -19.61 -7.10
CA PHE A 101 4.76 -20.08 -8.46
C PHE A 101 6.20 -20.50 -8.80
N GLU A 102 6.42 -21.79 -9.07
CA GLU A 102 7.71 -22.34 -9.51
C GLU A 102 7.50 -23.25 -10.73
N LEU A 103 8.33 -23.08 -11.76
CA LEU A 103 8.38 -24.01 -12.88
C LEU A 103 9.54 -24.97 -12.64
N SER A 104 9.25 -26.26 -12.45
CA SER A 104 10.31 -27.27 -12.46
C SER A 104 10.74 -27.54 -13.89
N SER A 105 11.99 -27.20 -14.22
CA SER A 105 12.57 -27.44 -15.54
C SER A 105 12.71 -28.93 -15.89
N GLU A 106 12.58 -29.83 -14.91
CA GLU A 106 12.75 -31.26 -15.14
C GLU A 106 11.46 -32.00 -15.53
N HIS A 107 10.28 -31.48 -15.20
CA HIS A 107 9.03 -32.26 -15.30
C HIS A 107 7.89 -31.54 -16.04
N ASP A 108 8.09 -30.33 -16.58
CA ASP A 108 7.01 -29.48 -17.12
C ASP A 108 5.84 -29.29 -16.13
N LEU A 109 6.11 -29.48 -14.84
CA LEU A 109 5.14 -29.33 -13.77
C LEU A 109 5.28 -27.95 -13.15
N ILE A 110 4.16 -27.26 -13.05
CA ILE A 110 4.02 -26.01 -12.32
C ILE A 110 3.76 -26.37 -10.86
N PHE A 111 4.55 -25.80 -9.95
CA PHE A 111 4.43 -25.93 -8.51
C PHE A 111 4.07 -24.56 -7.88
N GLY A 112 3.59 -24.58 -6.64
CA GLY A 112 3.22 -23.37 -5.89
C GLY A 112 1.72 -23.25 -5.61
N HIS A 113 1.34 -22.36 -4.69
CA HIS A 113 -0.07 -22.25 -4.25
C HIS A 113 -1.04 -21.80 -5.35
N LEU A 114 -0.55 -21.12 -6.40
CA LEU A 114 -1.41 -20.65 -7.49
C LEU A 114 -1.91 -21.78 -8.41
N THR A 115 -1.24 -22.94 -8.44
CA THR A 115 -1.65 -24.08 -9.28
C THR A 115 -2.99 -24.67 -8.84
N LYS A 116 -3.27 -24.57 -7.54
CA LYS A 116 -4.57 -24.95 -6.94
C LYS A 116 -5.74 -24.12 -7.49
N VAL A 117 -5.48 -22.91 -7.97
CA VAL A 117 -6.48 -22.00 -8.53
C VAL A 117 -6.61 -22.14 -10.04
N THR A 118 -5.48 -22.33 -10.73
CA THR A 118 -5.42 -22.39 -12.20
C THR A 118 -5.84 -23.74 -12.76
N GLY A 119 -5.89 -24.77 -11.91
CA GLY A 119 -6.12 -26.15 -12.31
C GLY A 119 -4.84 -26.79 -12.86
N ASP A 120 -4.85 -28.13 -13.00
CA ASP A 120 -3.70 -28.92 -13.43
C ASP A 120 -3.41 -28.79 -14.94
N ILE A 121 -4.05 -27.84 -15.65
CA ILE A 121 -3.83 -27.65 -17.09
C ILE A 121 -2.57 -26.79 -17.25
N PRO A 122 -1.46 -27.34 -17.76
CA PRO A 122 -0.23 -26.60 -17.95
C PRO A 122 -0.39 -25.71 -19.19
N ASP A 123 -0.99 -24.54 -19.00
CA ASP A 123 -0.97 -23.49 -20.01
C ASP A 123 0.39 -22.78 -19.91
N PRO A 124 1.31 -22.92 -20.88
CA PRO A 124 2.62 -22.28 -20.83
C PRO A 124 2.50 -20.75 -20.80
N SER A 125 1.38 -20.19 -21.25
CA SER A 125 1.09 -18.76 -21.13
C SER A 125 1.02 -18.26 -19.68
N ILE A 126 0.78 -19.16 -18.72
CA ILE A 126 0.70 -18.81 -17.30
C ILE A 126 2.06 -18.41 -16.70
N LEU A 127 3.17 -18.70 -17.39
CA LEU A 127 4.51 -18.21 -17.07
C LEU A 127 4.61 -16.68 -17.18
N SER A 128 3.78 -16.08 -18.03
CA SER A 128 3.68 -14.63 -18.22
C SER A 128 2.64 -13.97 -17.30
N ALA A 129 2.18 -14.68 -16.28
CA ALA A 129 1.12 -14.21 -15.42
C ALA A 129 1.55 -13.00 -14.56
N GLU A 130 0.65 -12.03 -14.48
CA GLU A 130 0.77 -10.84 -13.67
C GLU A 130 -0.18 -10.91 -12.47
N TYR A 131 0.35 -10.62 -11.28
CA TYR A 131 -0.45 -10.48 -10.07
C TYR A 131 -1.13 -9.10 -10.05
N VAL A 132 -2.46 -9.11 -9.90
CA VAL A 132 -3.29 -7.90 -9.92
C VAL A 132 -4.01 -7.73 -8.59
N VAL A 133 -3.94 -6.51 -8.07
CA VAL A 133 -4.60 -6.09 -6.83
C VAL A 133 -5.79 -5.20 -7.15
N GLY A 134 -6.97 -5.55 -6.62
CA GLY A 134 -8.17 -4.74 -6.68
C GLY A 134 -8.67 -4.35 -5.28
N GLY A 135 -8.60 -3.06 -4.94
CA GLY A 135 -9.03 -2.56 -3.63
C GLY A 135 -8.34 -3.28 -2.45
N CYS A 136 -9.05 -3.44 -1.32
CA CYS A 136 -8.43 -3.96 -0.10
C CYS A 136 -8.16 -5.47 -0.16
N PHE A 137 -9.08 -6.28 -0.69
CA PHE A 137 -8.99 -7.75 -0.63
C PHE A 137 -9.16 -8.46 -1.97
N ARG A 138 -9.47 -7.75 -3.06
CA ARG A 138 -9.59 -8.44 -4.35
C ARG A 138 -8.18 -8.70 -4.87
N ARG A 139 -7.89 -9.97 -5.16
CA ARG A 139 -6.63 -10.40 -5.75
C ARG A 139 -6.96 -11.27 -6.95
N GLY A 140 -6.14 -11.15 -7.97
CA GLY A 140 -6.31 -11.92 -9.18
C GLY A 140 -4.99 -12.12 -9.88
N VAL A 141 -4.98 -13.09 -10.78
CA VAL A 141 -3.87 -13.38 -11.66
C VAL A 141 -4.36 -13.19 -13.08
N VAL A 142 -3.59 -12.49 -13.89
CA VAL A 142 -3.92 -12.19 -15.28
C VAL A 142 -2.83 -12.68 -16.18
N TYR A 143 -3.17 -13.39 -17.24
CA TYR A 143 -2.22 -13.80 -18.27
C TYR A 143 -2.87 -13.75 -19.64
N TRP A 144 -2.02 -13.74 -20.66
CA TRP A 144 -2.44 -13.72 -22.06
C TRP A 144 -2.37 -15.12 -22.63
N ARG A 145 -3.53 -15.69 -22.95
CA ARG A 145 -3.64 -17.01 -23.58
C ARG A 145 -3.71 -16.85 -25.09
N SER A 146 -2.84 -17.53 -25.82
CA SER A 146 -2.97 -17.69 -27.27
C SER A 146 -3.70 -19.00 -27.55
N VAL A 147 -4.97 -18.92 -27.94
CA VAL A 147 -5.77 -20.11 -28.26
C VAL A 147 -5.39 -20.66 -29.65
N ASP A 148 -4.91 -19.79 -30.55
CA ASP A 148 -4.40 -20.13 -31.89
C ASP A 148 -3.26 -19.16 -32.30
N PRO A 149 -2.39 -19.51 -33.27
CA PRO A 149 -1.35 -18.63 -33.80
C PRO A 149 -1.90 -17.42 -34.58
N GLU A 150 -3.11 -17.57 -35.16
CA GLU A 150 -3.77 -16.55 -35.99
C GLU A 150 -4.85 -15.77 -35.23
N ALA A 151 -5.23 -16.20 -34.03
CA ALA A 151 -6.23 -15.54 -33.20
C ALA A 151 -5.61 -14.48 -32.28
N PRO A 152 -6.32 -13.38 -32.00
CA PRO A 152 -5.86 -12.40 -31.01
C PRO A 152 -5.76 -13.06 -29.63
N SER A 153 -4.66 -12.78 -28.94
CA SER A 153 -4.44 -13.27 -27.57
C SER A 153 -5.58 -12.84 -26.64
N GLU A 154 -6.17 -13.79 -25.91
CA GLU A 154 -7.23 -13.53 -24.96
C GLU A 154 -6.65 -13.21 -23.58
N ARG A 155 -7.17 -12.16 -22.93
CA ARG A 155 -6.78 -11.79 -21.57
C ARG A 155 -7.61 -12.57 -20.57
N VAL A 156 -7.01 -13.58 -19.95
CA VAL A 156 -7.67 -14.42 -18.95
C VAL A 156 -7.48 -13.80 -17.56
N TYR A 157 -8.58 -13.58 -16.83
CA TYR A 157 -8.57 -13.11 -15.44
C TYR A 157 -9.03 -14.21 -14.50
N ILE A 158 -8.15 -14.62 -13.58
CA ILE A 158 -8.46 -15.59 -12.53
C ILE A 158 -8.57 -14.85 -11.20
N SER A 159 -9.73 -14.94 -10.56
CA SER A 159 -9.94 -14.34 -9.23
C SER A 159 -9.49 -15.29 -8.13
N LEU A 160 -8.59 -14.83 -7.26
CA LEU A 160 -8.13 -15.59 -6.09
C LEU A 160 -9.16 -15.58 -4.93
N ASN A 161 -10.20 -14.77 -5.05
CA ASN A 161 -11.28 -14.68 -4.06
C ASN A 161 -12.37 -15.74 -4.26
N LYS A 162 -12.31 -16.52 -5.35
CA LYS A 162 -13.27 -17.59 -5.62
C LYS A 162 -12.71 -18.92 -5.12
N PHE A 163 -13.18 -19.35 -3.96
CA PHE A 163 -12.78 -20.62 -3.34
C PHE A 163 -13.39 -21.82 -4.07
N ASN A 164 -12.61 -22.89 -4.18
CA ASN A 164 -13.00 -24.15 -4.79
C ASN A 164 -12.50 -25.32 -3.92
N GLU A 165 -12.76 -26.58 -4.30
CA GLU A 165 -12.36 -27.75 -3.50
C GLU A 165 -10.83 -27.86 -3.30
N LYS A 166 -10.03 -27.34 -4.24
CA LYS A 166 -8.55 -27.32 -4.16
C LYS A 166 -7.99 -26.02 -3.55
N TRP A 167 -8.78 -24.94 -3.50
CA TRP A 167 -8.38 -23.59 -3.12
C TRP A 167 -9.19 -23.10 -1.91
N SER A 168 -8.56 -23.13 -0.74
CA SER A 168 -9.19 -22.76 0.53
C SER A 168 -8.84 -21.33 0.98
N ALA A 169 -9.59 -20.85 1.98
CA ALA A 169 -9.28 -19.57 2.63
C ALA A 169 -7.89 -19.55 3.30
N PHE A 170 -7.38 -20.70 3.76
CA PHE A 170 -6.04 -20.80 4.36
C PHE A 170 -4.94 -20.65 3.30
N ASP A 171 -5.15 -21.21 2.11
CA ASP A 171 -4.21 -21.02 0.99
C ASP A 171 -4.18 -19.55 0.55
N PHE A 172 -5.35 -18.91 0.49
CA PHE A 172 -5.44 -17.48 0.23
C PHE A 172 -4.74 -16.64 1.30
N LEU A 173 -4.91 -16.97 2.58
CA LEU A 173 -4.21 -16.29 3.67
C LEU A 173 -2.69 -16.49 3.57
N LYS A 174 -2.23 -17.65 3.14
CA LYS A 174 -0.80 -17.91 2.89
C LYS A 174 -0.26 -17.02 1.77
N ILE A 175 -0.99 -16.87 0.66
CA ILE A 175 -0.62 -15.90 -0.39
C ILE A 175 -0.58 -14.48 0.16
N LEU A 176 -1.54 -14.07 0.99
CA LEU A 176 -1.51 -12.74 1.62
C LEU A 176 -0.29 -12.57 2.55
N TRP A 177 0.14 -13.62 3.23
CA TRP A 177 1.34 -13.59 4.06
C TRP A 177 2.62 -13.43 3.22
N VAL A 178 2.74 -14.19 2.12
CA VAL A 178 3.88 -14.03 1.21
C VAL A 178 3.85 -12.65 0.54
N GLU A 179 2.68 -12.16 0.13
CA GLU A 179 2.47 -10.79 -0.36
C GLU A 179 2.99 -9.77 0.66
N PHE A 180 2.59 -9.89 1.92
CA PHE A 180 3.04 -9.01 2.99
C PHE A 180 4.56 -9.04 3.16
N ARG A 181 5.18 -10.23 3.13
CA ARG A 181 6.64 -10.38 3.20
C ARG A 181 7.35 -9.71 2.02
N CYS A 182 6.84 -9.89 0.80
CA CYS A 182 7.37 -9.26 -0.41
C CYS A 182 7.23 -7.73 -0.35
N GLN A 183 6.07 -7.24 0.09
CA GLN A 183 5.83 -5.81 0.32
C GLN A 183 6.81 -5.24 1.33
N LEU A 184 6.94 -5.84 2.52
CA LEU A 184 7.91 -5.41 3.53
C LEU A 184 9.34 -5.42 2.98
N SER A 185 9.72 -6.47 2.27
CA SER A 185 11.05 -6.57 1.69
C SER A 185 11.33 -5.42 0.71
N VAL A 186 10.38 -5.07 -0.16
CA VAL A 186 10.50 -3.92 -1.06
C VAL A 186 10.53 -2.60 -0.30
N VAL A 187 9.74 -2.47 0.77
CA VAL A 187 9.70 -1.27 1.62
C VAL A 187 11.04 -1.05 2.33
N PHE A 188 11.63 -2.08 2.92
CA PHE A 188 12.90 -1.95 3.64
C PHE A 188 14.13 -1.88 2.72
N GLN A 189 14.08 -2.50 1.54
CA GLN A 189 15.18 -2.44 0.57
C GLN A 189 15.27 -1.10 -0.16
N MET A 190 14.16 -0.35 -0.26
CA MET A 190 14.14 0.93 -0.92
C MET A 190 14.20 2.06 0.10
N ARG A 191 15.32 2.80 0.11
CA ARG A 191 15.50 4.02 0.91
C ARG A 191 14.30 4.98 0.82
N TYR A 192 13.73 5.12 -0.37
CA TYR A 192 12.64 6.05 -0.65
C TYR A 192 11.25 5.54 -0.24
N SER A 193 11.08 4.25 0.04
CA SER A 193 9.78 3.71 0.47
C SER A 193 9.34 4.30 1.80
N ILE A 194 10.27 4.45 2.75
CA ILE A 194 9.97 5.08 4.05
C ILE A 194 9.46 6.51 3.85
N GLU A 195 9.97 7.25 2.87
CA GLU A 195 9.51 8.62 2.60
C GLU A 195 8.06 8.68 2.10
N ILE A 196 7.59 7.62 1.45
CA ILE A 196 6.21 7.48 0.97
C ILE A 196 5.28 7.07 2.12
N PHE A 197 5.72 6.16 2.98
CA PHE A 197 4.89 5.64 4.06
C PHE A 197 4.86 6.53 5.31
N ALA A 198 5.92 7.31 5.56
CA ALA A 198 6.06 8.16 6.73
C ALA A 198 4.82 9.03 7.02
N PRO A 199 4.24 9.77 6.05
CA PRO A 199 3.06 10.61 6.33
C PRO A 199 1.87 9.83 6.88
N TYR A 200 1.63 8.61 6.39
CA TYR A 200 0.56 7.75 6.91
C TYR A 200 0.87 7.27 8.33
N ILE A 201 2.11 6.84 8.58
CA ILE A 201 2.56 6.36 9.91
C ILE A 201 2.41 7.48 10.95
N PHE A 202 2.87 8.70 10.64
CA PHE A 202 2.76 9.85 11.54
C PHE A 202 1.30 10.28 11.77
N ALA A 203 0.47 10.24 10.73
CA ALA A 203 -0.95 10.55 10.87
C ALA A 203 -1.66 9.53 11.79
N ILE A 204 -1.42 8.23 11.60
CA ILE A 204 -1.96 7.18 12.47
C ILE A 204 -1.46 7.37 13.91
N PHE A 205 -0.16 7.61 14.08
CA PHE A 205 0.43 7.81 15.39
C PHE A 205 -0.17 9.01 16.13
N ALA A 206 -0.37 10.13 15.44
CA ALA A 206 -1.01 11.32 16.00
C ALA A 206 -2.45 11.05 16.44
N ILE A 207 -3.23 10.30 15.63
CA ILE A 207 -4.59 9.90 15.98
C ILE A 207 -4.58 8.98 17.20
N VAL A 208 -3.72 7.96 17.22
CA VAL A 208 -3.64 6.98 18.32
C VAL A 208 -3.23 7.66 19.62
N ILE A 209 -2.18 8.48 19.62
CA ILE A 209 -1.78 9.26 20.81
C ILE A 209 -2.97 10.08 21.32
N SER A 210 -3.67 10.76 20.41
CA SER A 210 -4.74 11.67 20.80
C SER A 210 -6.06 10.98 21.17
N LEU A 211 -6.16 9.66 21.00
CA LEU A 211 -7.22 8.83 21.56
C LEU A 211 -6.82 8.20 22.90
N LEU A 212 -5.52 8.04 23.15
CA LEU A 212 -5.00 7.50 24.41
C LEU A 212 -4.89 8.57 25.51
N TYR A 213 -4.65 9.82 25.12
CA TYR A 213 -4.58 11.01 25.98
C TYR A 213 -5.71 11.98 25.61
#